data_AF-A0A4R8MM13-F1
#
_entry.id   AF-A0A4R8MM13-F1
#
_cell.length_a   1.000
_cell.length_b   1.000
_cell.length_c   1.000
_cell.angle_alpha   90.00
_cell.angle_beta   90.00
_cell.angle_gamma   90.00
#
_symmetry.space_group_name_H-M   'P 1'
#
loop_
_entity.id
_entity.type
_entity.pdbx_description
1 polymer ?
#
loop_
_entity_poly.entity_id
_entity_poly.type
_entity_poly.pdbx_seq_one_letter_code
_entity_poly.pdbx_strand_id
1 'polypeptide(L)'
;MEIYLKLDTFLYSLFPFMKPGNEASIISELERFYTLGAFKPKVTILNDIIKVEVDITTIANQDADYRKSVALCNKGKFAEAKPILKSLIQKNPTNSEYHRILGQILSEEGDQDEAINSLIDSLRWDTKNAYALIMMGNIYIRYKDDPNIAMKYFNQALIVNPGDYLTANNISATLLQLNRFDEAEFYLKKALESNSEFPNTHYGLGVVAEKNGDRYGAFDSFYNSVKLNPKNDDLKKQSLHKLFEIAEAIVNSEDINTLIQDYKKELESKQPLPIQIEESASIPYNAKIEYGELYNRDFHLIKFQPNKHAVAHLVMHELVHLEFAIEARLSKKYKLITSDIENQNAFKIQIHGFLTELEKKNKSIDTNEYLRKLHDGLVSQIFNAPIDLFIEKYLFERFEKLRPFQLISLYSMMKEYIEASTSKKVQEFAPQFVISKNRILNLVSAMQFKELFHIDYVNDFNSNASELKTTNDFYEEFANINKEKPEGIEYDLIEKWAKRLQIDYLFNLVDEEYHIAPISTENKISNEDDEMARFLRSQEIIGTNHAVILHMIGA
;
A
#
# COMPACT_ATOMS: atom_id res chain seq x y z
N MET A 1 50.60 -23.29 4.69
CA MET A 1 51.03 -23.48 6.09
C MET A 1 51.32 -24.96 6.27
N GLU A 2 52.51 -25.28 6.76
CA GLU A 2 52.87 -26.66 7.09
C GLU A 2 53.01 -26.76 8.60
N ILE A 3 52.32 -27.74 9.19
CA ILE A 3 52.43 -28.05 10.62
C ILE A 3 53.12 -29.41 10.73
N TYR A 4 54.19 -29.44 11.52
CA TYR A 4 54.94 -30.66 11.79
C TYR A 4 54.66 -31.09 13.23
N LEU A 5 54.11 -32.28 13.40
CA LEU A 5 53.83 -32.87 14.71
C LEU A 5 54.69 -34.13 14.87
N LYS A 6 55.25 -34.34 16.06
CA LYS A 6 55.97 -35.58 16.36
C LYS A 6 54.96 -36.65 16.79
N LEU A 7 55.11 -37.87 16.28
CA LEU A 7 54.30 -39.02 16.65
C LEU A 7 54.80 -39.59 17.99
N ASP A 8 54.49 -38.91 19.10
CA ASP A 8 54.90 -39.28 20.45
C ASP A 8 53.73 -39.18 21.45
N THR A 9 54.01 -39.44 22.73
CA THR A 9 53.01 -39.35 23.80
C THR A 9 52.40 -37.95 23.95
N PHE A 10 53.11 -36.90 23.54
CA PHE A 10 52.60 -35.54 23.60
C PHE A 10 51.53 -35.28 22.54
N LEU A 11 51.65 -35.84 21.33
CA LEU A 11 50.60 -35.77 20.31
C LEU A 11 49.24 -36.27 20.83
N TYR A 12 49.23 -37.42 21.51
CA TYR A 12 47.99 -37.98 22.08
C TYR A 12 47.44 -37.15 23.24
N SER A 13 48.26 -36.33 23.89
CA SER A 13 47.78 -35.35 24.88
C SER A 13 47.11 -34.14 24.23
N LEU A 14 47.55 -33.74 23.03
CA LEU A 14 46.93 -32.67 22.23
C LEU A 14 45.63 -33.15 21.56
N PHE A 15 45.55 -34.43 21.21
CA PHE A 15 44.41 -35.05 20.53
C PHE A 15 43.91 -36.30 21.30
N PRO A 16 43.20 -36.12 22.43
CA PRO A 16 42.87 -37.22 23.37
C PRO A 16 41.93 -38.30 22.81
N PHE A 17 41.28 -38.05 21.67
CA PHE A 17 40.44 -39.02 20.96
C PHE A 17 41.20 -39.87 19.94
N MET A 18 42.49 -39.58 19.72
CA MET A 18 43.34 -40.27 18.77
C MET A 18 43.86 -41.59 19.36
N LYS A 19 43.67 -42.71 18.63
CA LYS A 19 44.11 -44.04 19.09
C LYS A 19 45.55 -44.35 18.62
N PRO A 20 46.45 -44.78 19.52
CA PRO A 20 47.82 -45.16 19.14
C PRO A 20 47.86 -46.35 18.16
N GLY A 21 48.79 -46.31 17.20
CA GLY A 21 49.10 -47.45 16.32
C GLY A 21 48.20 -47.62 15.09
N ASN A 22 47.26 -46.72 14.84
CA ASN A 22 46.45 -46.72 13.60
C ASN A 22 46.67 -45.42 12.83
N GLU A 23 47.60 -45.42 11.87
CA GLU A 23 47.95 -44.27 11.03
C GLU A 23 46.74 -43.67 10.31
N ALA A 24 45.81 -44.49 9.82
CA ALA A 24 44.60 -44.01 9.16
C ALA A 24 43.68 -43.25 10.14
N SER A 25 43.59 -43.70 11.39
CA SER A 25 42.84 -43.00 12.44
C SER A 25 43.48 -41.67 12.81
N ILE A 26 44.82 -41.60 12.83
CA ILE A 26 45.59 -40.39 13.13
C ILE A 26 45.40 -39.35 12.01
N ILE A 27 45.52 -39.78 10.75
CA ILE A 27 45.30 -38.96 9.57
C ILE A 27 43.88 -38.37 9.58
N SER A 28 42.86 -39.22 9.73
CA SER A 28 41.45 -38.77 9.70
C SER A 28 41.12 -37.75 10.80
N GLU A 29 41.71 -37.91 11.99
CA GLU A 29 41.45 -37.04 13.12
C GLU A 29 42.12 -35.66 12.95
N LEU A 30 43.35 -35.65 12.43
CA LEU A 30 44.08 -34.41 12.12
C LEU A 30 43.48 -33.68 10.91
N GLU A 31 43.03 -34.42 9.89
CA GLU A 31 42.28 -33.84 8.77
C GLU A 31 41.03 -33.14 9.28
N ARG A 32 40.25 -33.79 10.16
CA ARG A 32 39.07 -33.19 10.77
C ARG A 32 39.40 -31.94 11.58
N PHE A 33 40.42 -32.00 12.43
CA PHE A 33 40.78 -30.90 13.31
C PHE A 33 41.27 -29.66 12.56
N TYR A 34 42.11 -29.85 11.53
CA TYR A 34 42.70 -28.75 10.75
C TYR A 34 41.88 -28.40 9.48
N THR A 35 40.67 -28.94 9.34
CA THR A 35 39.75 -28.53 8.28
C THR A 35 39.25 -27.11 8.54
N LEU A 36 39.42 -26.22 7.56
CA LEU A 36 38.92 -24.85 7.60
C LEU A 36 37.80 -24.71 6.56
N GLY A 37 36.54 -24.67 7.00
CA GLY A 37 35.40 -24.65 6.08
C GLY A 37 35.39 -25.88 5.15
N ALA A 38 35.41 -25.66 3.83
CA ALA A 38 35.42 -26.73 2.83
C ALA A 38 36.82 -27.30 2.51
N PHE A 39 37.86 -26.86 3.25
CA PHE A 39 39.24 -27.17 2.91
C PHE A 39 39.84 -28.15 3.89
N LYS A 40 39.99 -29.40 3.44
CA LYS A 40 40.68 -30.45 4.18
C LYS A 40 42.19 -30.31 3.97
N PRO A 41 42.98 -30.36 5.04
CA PRO A 41 44.43 -30.38 4.92
C PRO A 41 44.88 -31.73 4.39
N LYS A 42 46.06 -31.78 3.78
CA LYS A 42 46.69 -33.05 3.45
C LYS A 42 47.58 -33.48 4.61
N VAL A 43 47.28 -34.62 5.21
CA VAL A 43 48.06 -35.16 6.32
C VAL A 43 48.90 -36.32 5.81
N THR A 44 50.21 -36.26 6.04
CA THR A 44 51.17 -37.31 5.66
C THR A 44 52.01 -37.68 6.87
N ILE A 45 52.25 -38.97 7.07
CA ILE A 45 53.08 -39.50 8.16
C ILE A 45 54.37 -40.06 7.54
N LEU A 46 55.53 -39.58 7.98
CA LEU A 46 56.85 -40.05 7.55
C LEU A 46 57.67 -40.37 8.80
N ASN A 47 57.91 -41.66 9.06
CA ASN A 47 58.53 -42.16 10.30
C ASN A 47 57.78 -41.66 11.56
N ASP A 48 58.46 -40.87 12.41
CA ASP A 48 57.93 -40.28 13.63
C ASP A 48 57.46 -38.83 13.45
N ILE A 49 57.33 -38.32 12.22
CA ILE A 49 56.90 -36.95 11.91
C ILE A 49 55.62 -36.97 11.07
N ILE A 50 54.60 -36.27 11.53
CA ILE A 50 53.36 -35.98 10.81
C ILE A 50 53.48 -34.59 10.19
N LYS A 51 53.31 -34.50 8.88
CA LYS A 51 53.22 -33.25 8.12
C LYS A 51 51.75 -33.00 7.75
N VAL A 52 51.19 -31.92 8.27
CA VAL A 52 49.86 -31.39 7.91
C VAL A 52 50.07 -30.20 6.98
N GLU A 53 49.67 -30.34 5.71
CA GLU A 53 49.75 -29.31 4.68
C GLU A 53 48.38 -28.62 4.55
N VAL A 54 48.31 -27.37 5.02
CA VAL A 54 47.14 -26.50 4.86
C VAL A 54 47.46 -25.46 3.79
N ASP A 55 46.82 -25.54 2.62
CA ASP A 55 47.01 -24.57 1.53
C ASP A 55 46.20 -23.30 1.76
N ILE A 56 46.67 -22.49 2.72
CA ILE A 56 46.07 -21.20 3.08
C ILE A 56 45.95 -20.23 1.90
N THR A 57 46.81 -20.34 0.89
CA THR A 57 46.81 -19.45 -0.28
C THR A 57 45.68 -19.82 -1.22
N THR A 58 45.48 -21.11 -1.49
CA THR A 58 44.34 -21.59 -2.29
C THR A 58 43.01 -21.31 -1.58
N ILE A 59 42.96 -21.49 -0.26
CA ILE A 59 41.79 -21.14 0.57
C ILE A 59 41.42 -19.66 0.38
N ALA A 60 42.38 -18.76 0.59
CA ALA A 60 42.15 -17.32 0.48
C ALA A 60 41.80 -16.88 -0.95
N ASN A 61 42.45 -17.45 -1.96
CA ASN A 61 42.19 -17.14 -3.36
C ASN A 61 40.80 -17.63 -3.79
N GLN A 62 40.42 -18.86 -3.46
CA GLN A 62 39.10 -19.38 -3.76
C GLN A 62 38.00 -18.61 -3.02
N ASP A 63 38.22 -18.18 -1.78
CA ASP A 63 37.27 -17.31 -1.07
C ASP A 63 37.09 -15.95 -1.77
N ALA A 64 38.18 -15.33 -2.23
CA ALA A 64 38.11 -14.07 -2.99
C ALA A 64 37.36 -14.24 -4.32
N ASP A 65 37.70 -15.28 -5.09
CA ASP A 65 37.02 -15.64 -6.34
C ASP A 65 35.54 -15.98 -6.10
N TYR A 66 35.23 -16.69 -5.02
CA TYR A 66 33.86 -17.03 -4.62
C TYR A 66 33.05 -15.76 -4.32
N ARG A 67 33.54 -14.88 -3.44
CA ARG A 67 32.89 -13.59 -3.14
C ARG A 67 32.70 -12.75 -4.39
N LYS A 68 33.70 -12.70 -5.27
CA LYS A 68 33.62 -12.01 -6.57
C LYS A 68 32.52 -12.61 -7.45
N SER A 69 32.44 -13.94 -7.53
CA SER A 69 31.42 -14.65 -8.32
C SER A 69 30.01 -14.36 -7.82
N VAL A 70 29.78 -14.39 -6.49
CA VAL A 70 28.50 -14.03 -5.86
C VAL A 70 28.14 -12.57 -6.14
N ALA A 71 29.10 -11.65 -6.00
CA ALA A 71 28.87 -10.24 -6.28
C ALA A 71 28.51 -9.97 -7.75
N LEU A 72 29.07 -10.74 -8.70
CA LEU A 72 28.70 -10.69 -10.10
C LEU A 72 27.29 -11.25 -10.34
N CYS A 73 26.93 -12.37 -9.68
CA CYS A 73 25.59 -12.95 -9.76
C CYS A 73 24.51 -11.98 -9.25
N ASN A 74 24.77 -11.32 -8.12
CA ASN A 74 23.86 -10.31 -7.56
C ASN A 74 23.65 -9.09 -8.48
N LYS A 75 24.55 -8.89 -9.46
CA LYS A 75 24.46 -7.85 -10.50
C LYS A 75 23.94 -8.39 -11.84
N GLY A 76 23.53 -9.65 -11.92
CA GLY A 76 23.09 -10.31 -13.17
C GLY A 76 24.22 -10.56 -14.18
N LYS A 77 25.49 -10.42 -13.79
CA LYS A 77 26.67 -10.57 -14.67
C LYS A 77 27.10 -12.03 -14.80
N PHE A 78 26.19 -12.87 -15.26
CA PHE A 78 26.34 -14.33 -15.31
C PHE A 78 27.47 -14.80 -16.23
N ALA A 79 27.66 -14.15 -17.37
CA ALA A 79 28.74 -14.46 -18.30
C ALA A 79 30.15 -14.28 -17.67
N GLU A 80 30.31 -13.33 -16.75
CA GLU A 80 31.56 -13.10 -16.03
C GLU A 80 31.70 -14.04 -14.81
N ALA A 81 30.59 -14.39 -14.15
CA ALA A 81 30.60 -15.24 -12.96
C ALA A 81 30.89 -16.73 -13.26
N LYS A 82 30.28 -17.27 -14.32
CA LYS A 82 30.43 -18.68 -14.72
C LYS A 82 31.88 -19.18 -14.87
N PRO A 83 32.79 -18.50 -15.59
CA PRO A 83 34.16 -18.99 -15.73
C PRO A 83 34.91 -19.01 -14.39
N ILE A 84 34.62 -18.07 -13.49
CA ILE A 84 35.17 -18.05 -12.13
C ILE A 84 34.68 -19.28 -11.35
N LEU A 85 33.37 -19.55 -11.38
CA LEU A 85 32.78 -20.73 -10.73
C LEU A 85 33.32 -22.04 -11.30
N LYS A 86 33.49 -22.16 -12.62
CA LYS A 86 34.11 -23.35 -13.24
C LYS A 86 35.55 -23.55 -12.77
N SER A 87 36.32 -22.46 -12.64
CA SER A 87 37.68 -22.52 -12.06
C SER A 87 37.66 -22.96 -10.59
N LEU A 88 36.73 -22.43 -9.79
CA LEU A 88 36.53 -22.82 -8.40
C LEU A 88 36.19 -24.31 -8.27
N ILE A 89 35.25 -24.82 -9.08
CA ILE A 89 34.87 -26.23 -9.13
C ILE A 89 36.05 -27.11 -9.55
N GLN A 90 36.84 -26.71 -10.55
CA GLN A 90 38.01 -27.48 -10.97
C GLN A 90 39.05 -27.60 -9.85
N LYS A 91 39.26 -26.53 -9.08
CA LYS A 91 40.22 -26.53 -7.96
C LYS A 91 39.68 -27.25 -6.73
N ASN A 92 38.38 -27.17 -6.46
CA ASN A 92 37.72 -27.84 -5.34
C ASN A 92 36.33 -28.35 -5.76
N PRO A 93 36.26 -29.55 -6.34
CA PRO A 93 35.01 -30.09 -6.86
C PRO A 93 34.04 -30.48 -5.74
N THR A 94 34.48 -30.62 -4.49
CA THR A 94 33.64 -31.09 -3.38
C THR A 94 32.90 -29.98 -2.64
N ASN A 95 33.04 -28.73 -3.08
CA ASN A 95 32.31 -27.63 -2.47
C ASN A 95 30.90 -27.51 -3.07
N SER A 96 29.89 -27.88 -2.28
CA SER A 96 28.48 -27.87 -2.68
C SER A 96 27.97 -26.51 -3.16
N GLU A 97 28.43 -25.41 -2.57
CA GLU A 97 27.95 -24.06 -2.92
C GLU A 97 28.40 -23.61 -4.32
N TYR A 98 29.57 -24.05 -4.78
CA TYR A 98 30.04 -23.67 -6.12
C TYR A 98 29.13 -24.25 -7.21
N HIS A 99 28.76 -25.51 -7.04
CA HIS A 99 27.81 -26.20 -7.91
C HIS A 99 26.40 -25.62 -7.79
N ARG A 100 25.96 -25.26 -6.58
CA ARG A 100 24.66 -24.61 -6.35
C ARG A 100 24.54 -23.28 -7.09
N ILE A 101 25.54 -22.40 -6.96
CA ILE A 101 25.53 -21.10 -7.65
C ILE A 101 25.61 -21.29 -9.15
N LEU A 102 26.41 -22.24 -9.64
CA LEU A 102 26.43 -22.56 -11.07
C LEU A 102 25.03 -23.00 -11.55
N GLY A 103 24.36 -23.88 -10.81
CA GLY A 103 22.99 -24.29 -11.09
C GLY A 103 22.01 -23.12 -11.07
N GLN A 104 22.16 -22.18 -10.14
CA GLN A 104 21.37 -20.95 -10.11
C GLN A 104 21.54 -20.11 -11.36
N ILE A 105 22.79 -19.88 -11.78
CA ILE A 105 23.06 -19.10 -12.99
C ILE A 105 22.43 -19.78 -14.22
N LEU A 106 22.60 -21.09 -14.35
CA LEU A 106 22.04 -21.85 -15.48
C LEU A 106 20.51 -21.77 -15.52
N SER A 107 19.85 -21.85 -14.36
CA SER A 107 18.40 -21.72 -14.25
C SER A 107 17.92 -20.33 -14.65
N GLU A 108 18.61 -19.26 -14.21
CA GLU A 108 18.29 -17.87 -14.59
C GLU A 108 18.51 -17.62 -16.09
N GLU A 109 19.44 -18.34 -16.72
CA GLU A 109 19.68 -18.29 -18.17
C GLU A 109 18.72 -19.16 -18.98
N GLY A 110 17.86 -19.94 -18.31
CA GLY A 110 16.86 -20.80 -18.94
C GLY A 110 17.31 -22.24 -19.20
N ASP A 111 18.56 -22.59 -18.92
CA ASP A 111 19.10 -23.95 -19.10
C ASP A 111 18.79 -24.81 -17.86
N GLN A 112 17.53 -25.23 -17.76
CA GLN A 112 17.03 -25.92 -16.56
C GLN A 112 17.60 -27.33 -16.40
N ASP A 113 17.96 -28.01 -17.49
CA ASP A 113 18.53 -29.36 -17.42
C ASP A 113 19.96 -29.33 -16.87
N GLU A 114 20.81 -28.43 -17.36
CA GLU A 114 22.16 -28.26 -16.82
C GLU A 114 22.14 -27.65 -15.40
N ALA A 115 21.14 -26.82 -15.09
CA ALA A 115 20.91 -26.35 -13.73
C ALA A 115 20.64 -27.52 -12.77
N ILE A 116 19.77 -28.46 -13.15
CA ILE A 116 19.50 -29.67 -12.38
C ILE A 116 20.77 -30.51 -12.22
N ASN A 117 21.55 -30.72 -13.29
CA ASN A 117 22.81 -31.47 -13.22
C ASN A 117 23.79 -30.84 -12.21
N SER A 118 23.94 -29.53 -12.25
CA SER A 118 24.79 -28.79 -11.30
C SER A 118 24.25 -28.89 -9.86
N LEU A 119 22.94 -28.82 -9.65
CA LEU A 119 22.33 -28.98 -8.34
C LEU A 119 22.42 -30.41 -7.80
N ILE A 120 22.37 -31.43 -8.67
CA ILE A 120 22.66 -32.82 -8.30
C ILE A 120 24.09 -32.95 -7.80
N ASP A 121 25.06 -32.34 -8.48
CA ASP A 121 26.44 -32.33 -8.01
C ASP A 121 26.60 -31.56 -6.70
N SER A 122 25.89 -30.44 -6.52
CA SER A 122 25.82 -29.73 -5.23
C SER A 122 25.34 -30.66 -4.10
N LEU A 123 24.24 -31.38 -4.31
CA LEU A 123 23.66 -32.29 -3.32
C LEU A 123 24.45 -33.58 -3.13
N ARG A 124 25.24 -34.00 -4.13
CA ARG A 124 26.19 -35.12 -4.02
C ARG A 124 27.27 -34.83 -2.98
N TRP A 125 27.72 -33.58 -2.92
CA TRP A 125 28.76 -33.15 -1.99
C TRP A 125 28.21 -32.70 -0.64
N ASP A 126 27.03 -32.10 -0.61
CA ASP A 126 26.30 -31.84 0.63
C ASP A 126 24.79 -32.09 0.44
N THR A 127 24.35 -33.25 0.90
CA THR A 127 22.93 -33.65 0.87
C THR A 127 22.01 -32.73 1.69
N LYS A 128 22.58 -31.89 2.56
CA LYS A 128 21.85 -30.94 3.42
C LYS A 128 21.95 -29.51 2.92
N ASN A 129 22.39 -29.27 1.68
CA ASN A 129 22.36 -27.94 1.11
C ASN A 129 20.89 -27.50 0.88
N ALA A 130 20.32 -26.78 1.86
CA ALA A 130 18.92 -26.35 1.84
C ALA A 130 18.59 -25.50 0.62
N TYR A 131 19.49 -24.58 0.23
CA TYR A 131 19.28 -23.74 -0.95
C TYR A 131 19.26 -24.58 -2.24
N ALA A 132 20.14 -25.56 -2.39
CA ALA A 132 20.11 -26.47 -3.54
C ALA A 132 18.82 -27.30 -3.60
N LEU A 133 18.32 -27.78 -2.45
CA LEU A 133 17.04 -28.48 -2.36
C LEU A 133 15.86 -27.58 -2.75
N ILE A 134 15.80 -26.35 -2.23
CA ILE A 134 14.76 -25.37 -2.59
C ILE A 134 14.80 -25.06 -4.08
N MET A 135 16.00 -24.85 -4.64
CA MET A 135 16.18 -24.58 -6.05
C MET A 135 15.73 -25.73 -6.94
N MET A 136 16.07 -26.97 -6.58
CA MET A 136 15.55 -28.15 -7.26
C MET A 136 14.02 -28.17 -7.25
N GLY A 137 13.41 -27.97 -6.07
CA GLY A 137 11.96 -27.90 -5.95
C GLY A 137 11.33 -26.82 -6.85
N ASN A 138 11.92 -25.63 -6.87
CA ASN A 138 11.50 -24.51 -7.71
C ASN A 138 11.61 -24.83 -9.22
N ILE A 139 12.67 -25.52 -9.64
CA ILE A 139 12.81 -25.90 -11.06
C ILE A 139 11.74 -26.92 -11.45
N TYR A 140 11.51 -27.93 -10.61
CA TYR A 140 10.51 -28.96 -10.89
C TYR A 140 9.09 -28.41 -10.95
N ILE A 141 8.72 -27.49 -10.04
CA ILE A 141 7.39 -26.90 -10.05
C ILE A 141 7.19 -25.91 -11.20
N ARG A 142 8.18 -25.06 -11.52
CA ARG A 142 8.01 -23.98 -12.50
C ARG A 142 8.27 -24.39 -13.95
N TYR A 143 9.22 -25.27 -14.19
CA TYR A 143 9.71 -25.56 -15.54
C TYR A 143 9.51 -27.01 -15.98
N LYS A 144 9.40 -27.95 -15.03
CA LYS A 144 9.08 -29.35 -15.34
C LYS A 144 7.61 -29.71 -15.10
N ASP A 145 6.84 -28.81 -14.48
CA ASP A 145 5.44 -29.01 -14.13
C ASP A 145 5.21 -30.31 -13.31
N ASP A 146 6.16 -30.63 -12.41
CA ASP A 146 6.09 -31.82 -11.56
C ASP A 146 6.02 -31.42 -10.07
N PRO A 147 4.81 -31.14 -9.56
CA PRO A 147 4.61 -30.77 -8.16
C PRO A 147 4.97 -31.89 -7.18
N ASN A 148 4.89 -33.16 -7.59
CA ASN A 148 5.20 -34.28 -6.70
C ASN A 148 6.70 -34.38 -6.44
N ILE A 149 7.54 -34.21 -7.47
CA ILE A 149 8.98 -34.15 -7.30
C ILE A 149 9.38 -32.88 -6.55
N ALA A 150 8.75 -31.74 -6.85
CA ALA A 150 9.02 -30.49 -6.13
C ALA A 150 8.80 -30.65 -4.62
N MET A 151 7.67 -31.23 -4.21
CA MET A 151 7.36 -31.53 -2.80
C MET A 151 8.40 -32.42 -2.13
N LYS A 152 9.00 -33.39 -2.84
CA LYS A 152 10.07 -34.23 -2.26
C LYS A 152 11.28 -33.38 -1.87
N TYR A 153 11.73 -32.49 -2.75
CA TYR A 153 12.87 -31.63 -2.47
C TYR A 153 12.56 -30.59 -1.40
N PHE A 154 11.37 -29.96 -1.43
CA PHE A 154 10.98 -29.02 -0.38
C PHE A 154 10.83 -29.67 0.99
N ASN A 155 10.26 -30.89 1.08
CA ASN A 155 10.18 -31.62 2.33
C ASN A 155 11.57 -31.94 2.90
N GLN A 156 12.56 -32.27 2.04
CA GLN A 156 13.95 -32.44 2.49
C GLN A 156 14.56 -31.11 2.96
N ALA A 157 14.30 -30.00 2.26
CA ALA A 157 14.76 -28.68 2.69
C ALA A 157 14.19 -28.31 4.07
N LEU A 158 12.92 -28.63 4.33
CA LEU A 158 12.27 -28.39 5.61
C LEU A 158 12.83 -29.28 6.73
N ILE A 159 13.24 -30.53 6.44
CA ILE A 159 13.94 -31.38 7.42
C ILE A 159 15.29 -30.75 7.81
N VAL A 160 16.00 -30.17 6.84
CA VAL A 160 17.29 -29.48 7.08
C VAL A 160 17.09 -28.21 7.90
N ASN A 161 16.09 -27.39 7.55
CA ASN A 161 15.75 -26.17 8.28
C ASN A 161 14.24 -26.06 8.52
N PRO A 162 13.72 -26.57 9.65
CA PRO A 162 12.29 -26.57 9.94
C PRO A 162 11.66 -25.18 10.10
N GLY A 163 12.46 -24.15 10.34
CA GLY A 163 12.01 -22.77 10.50
C GLY A 163 12.13 -21.92 9.24
N ASP A 164 12.47 -22.49 8.09
CA ASP A 164 12.62 -21.70 6.86
C ASP A 164 11.26 -21.32 6.26
N TYR A 165 10.86 -20.06 6.44
CA TYR A 165 9.61 -19.53 5.90
C TYR A 165 9.56 -19.59 4.36
N LEU A 166 10.70 -19.50 3.66
CA LEU A 166 10.75 -19.60 2.20
C LEU A 166 10.35 -21.00 1.72
N THR A 167 10.91 -22.04 2.33
CA THR A 167 10.53 -23.43 2.08
C THR A 167 9.06 -23.66 2.40
N ALA A 168 8.58 -23.22 3.57
CA ALA A 168 7.18 -23.37 3.95
C ALA A 168 6.23 -22.68 2.96
N ASN A 169 6.57 -21.48 2.49
CA ASN A 169 5.80 -20.77 1.46
C ASN A 169 5.83 -21.50 0.11
N ASN A 170 6.96 -22.07 -0.31
CA ASN A 170 7.05 -22.84 -1.55
C ASN A 170 6.26 -24.16 -1.50
N ILE A 171 6.27 -24.83 -0.35
CA ILE A 171 5.39 -25.99 -0.09
C ILE A 171 3.93 -25.56 -0.22
N SER A 172 3.56 -24.45 0.44
CA SER A 172 2.19 -23.92 0.38
C SER A 172 1.75 -23.59 -1.04
N ALA A 173 2.59 -22.89 -1.81
CA ALA A 173 2.30 -22.57 -3.21
C ALA A 173 2.12 -23.83 -4.06
N THR A 174 2.92 -24.87 -3.82
CA THR A 174 2.78 -26.17 -4.50
C THR A 174 1.48 -26.87 -4.11
N LEU A 175 1.09 -26.83 -2.83
CA LEU A 175 -0.16 -27.38 -2.33
C LEU A 175 -1.38 -26.63 -2.89
N LEU A 176 -1.31 -25.31 -3.05
CA LEU A 176 -2.34 -24.50 -3.69
C LEU A 176 -2.55 -24.92 -5.16
N GLN A 177 -1.47 -25.13 -5.93
CA GLN A 177 -1.56 -25.64 -7.30
C GLN A 177 -2.19 -27.04 -7.37
N LEU A 178 -1.97 -27.86 -6.34
CA LEU A 178 -2.59 -29.17 -6.17
C LEU A 178 -4.02 -29.11 -5.59
N ASN A 179 -4.59 -27.93 -5.37
CA ASN A 179 -5.90 -27.72 -4.72
C ASN A 179 -6.02 -28.30 -3.30
N ARG A 180 -4.90 -28.42 -2.57
CA ARG A 180 -4.82 -28.91 -1.18
C ARG A 180 -4.77 -27.73 -0.20
N PHE A 181 -5.89 -27.00 -0.11
CA PHE A 181 -5.97 -25.71 0.57
C PHE A 181 -5.73 -25.79 2.09
N ASP A 182 -6.31 -26.78 2.78
CA ASP A 182 -6.14 -26.93 4.24
C ASP A 182 -4.67 -27.15 4.64
N GLU A 183 -3.96 -27.94 3.85
CA GLU A 183 -2.53 -28.19 4.08
C GLU A 183 -1.69 -26.97 3.71
N ALA A 184 -2.05 -26.27 2.63
CA ALA A 184 -1.39 -25.01 2.27
C ALA A 184 -1.53 -23.99 3.41
N GLU A 185 -2.72 -23.86 4.00
CA GLU A 185 -2.96 -22.95 5.12
C GLU A 185 -2.06 -23.25 6.32
N PHE A 186 -1.87 -24.53 6.66
CA PHE A 186 -0.97 -24.94 7.74
C PHE A 186 0.46 -24.43 7.51
N TYR A 187 1.00 -24.62 6.31
CA TYR A 187 2.36 -24.18 5.99
C TYR A 187 2.48 -22.65 5.84
N LEU A 188 1.42 -21.97 5.37
CA LEU A 188 1.37 -20.50 5.34
C LEU A 188 1.38 -19.92 6.75
N LYS A 189 0.62 -20.51 7.68
CA LYS A 189 0.65 -20.13 9.10
C LYS A 189 2.03 -20.33 9.72
N LYS A 190 2.73 -21.43 9.39
CA LYS A 190 4.14 -21.64 9.78
C LYS A 190 5.09 -20.60 9.19
N ALA A 191 4.92 -20.26 7.92
CA ALA A 191 5.71 -19.21 7.27
C ALA A 191 5.46 -17.85 7.95
N LEU A 192 4.21 -17.55 8.32
CA LEU A 192 3.81 -16.32 9.01
C LEU A 192 4.40 -16.25 10.43
N GLU A 193 4.40 -17.35 11.17
CA GLU A 193 5.06 -17.46 12.50
C GLU A 193 6.55 -17.13 12.43
N SER A 194 7.24 -17.55 11.36
CA SER A 194 8.66 -17.30 11.18
C SER A 194 8.97 -15.92 10.59
N ASN A 195 8.13 -15.41 9.68
CA ASN A 195 8.28 -14.09 9.07
C ASN A 195 6.90 -13.53 8.70
N SER A 196 6.39 -12.65 9.56
CA SER A 196 5.09 -12.00 9.39
C SER A 196 5.06 -10.96 8.27
N GLU A 197 6.22 -10.53 7.76
CA GLU A 197 6.34 -9.45 6.77
C GLU A 197 6.55 -9.98 5.34
N PHE A 198 6.53 -11.29 5.12
CA PHE A 198 6.76 -11.85 3.78
C PHE A 198 5.50 -11.74 2.88
N PRO A 199 5.52 -10.96 1.78
CA PRO A 199 4.31 -10.67 1.02
C PRO A 199 3.67 -11.88 0.32
N ASN A 200 4.47 -12.88 -0.05
CA ASN A 200 3.99 -14.10 -0.69
C ASN A 200 3.15 -14.96 0.27
N THR A 201 3.48 -14.96 1.57
CA THR A 201 2.71 -15.67 2.59
C THR A 201 1.30 -15.09 2.66
N HIS A 202 1.19 -13.76 2.71
CA HIS A 202 -0.09 -13.05 2.72
C HIS A 202 -0.88 -13.28 1.43
N TYR A 203 -0.23 -13.29 0.27
CA TYR A 203 -0.90 -13.65 -0.99
C TYR A 203 -1.48 -15.07 -0.94
N GLY A 204 -0.70 -16.04 -0.46
CA GLY A 204 -1.16 -17.43 -0.30
C GLY A 204 -2.35 -17.54 0.64
N LEU A 205 -2.33 -16.83 1.78
CA LEU A 205 -3.45 -16.79 2.72
C LEU A 205 -4.70 -16.19 2.09
N GLY A 206 -4.54 -15.15 1.25
CA GLY A 206 -5.64 -14.56 0.50
C GLY A 206 -6.30 -15.56 -0.44
N VAL A 207 -5.51 -16.36 -1.17
CA VAL A 207 -6.02 -17.42 -2.05
C VAL A 207 -6.77 -18.50 -1.26
N VAL A 208 -6.25 -18.91 -0.09
CA VAL A 208 -6.94 -19.86 0.79
C VAL A 208 -8.26 -19.30 1.29
N ALA A 209 -8.27 -18.06 1.81
CA ALA A 209 -9.46 -17.41 2.33
C ALA A 209 -10.53 -17.23 1.24
N GLU A 210 -10.13 -16.81 0.03
CA GLU A 210 -10.99 -16.69 -1.14
C GLU A 210 -11.65 -18.04 -1.46
N LYS A 211 -10.87 -19.13 -1.44
CA LYS A 211 -11.39 -20.48 -1.69
C LYS A 211 -12.38 -20.95 -0.63
N ASN A 212 -12.15 -20.57 0.62
CA ASN A 212 -13.03 -20.90 1.74
C ASN A 212 -14.28 -20.01 1.81
N GLY A 213 -14.39 -19.01 0.93
CA GLY A 213 -15.50 -18.04 0.92
C GLY A 213 -15.37 -16.95 2.00
N ASP A 214 -14.24 -16.89 2.72
CA ASP A 214 -13.93 -15.81 3.66
C ASP A 214 -13.43 -14.58 2.88
N ARG A 215 -14.38 -13.80 2.37
CA ARG A 215 -14.07 -12.63 1.52
C ARG A 215 -13.30 -11.54 2.28
N TYR A 216 -13.65 -11.31 3.54
CA TYR A 216 -12.98 -10.28 4.35
C TYR A 216 -11.55 -10.71 4.71
N GLY A 217 -11.34 -11.98 5.12
CA GLY A 217 -10.00 -12.51 5.34
C GLY A 217 -9.14 -12.51 4.07
N ALA A 218 -9.75 -12.76 2.91
CA ALA A 218 -9.09 -12.65 1.62
C ALA A 218 -8.69 -11.19 1.30
N PHE A 219 -9.60 -10.23 1.49
CA PHE A 219 -9.30 -8.81 1.34
C PHE A 219 -8.11 -8.38 2.22
N ASP A 220 -8.13 -8.70 3.51
CA ASP A 220 -7.06 -8.33 4.44
C ASP A 220 -5.72 -8.97 4.07
N SER A 221 -5.74 -10.22 3.62
CA SER A 221 -4.53 -10.94 3.21
C SER A 221 -3.94 -10.36 1.91
N PHE A 222 -4.76 -10.09 0.89
CA PHE A 222 -4.27 -9.42 -0.33
C PHE A 222 -3.82 -7.99 -0.06
N TYR A 223 -4.53 -7.25 0.79
CA TYR A 223 -4.13 -5.93 1.27
C TYR A 223 -2.74 -5.95 1.92
N ASN A 224 -2.51 -6.87 2.86
CA ASN A 224 -1.21 -7.02 3.51
C ASN A 224 -0.10 -7.44 2.53
N SER A 225 -0.41 -8.26 1.54
CA SER A 225 0.53 -8.59 0.46
C SER A 225 0.96 -7.35 -0.34
N VAL A 226 0.01 -6.45 -0.67
CA VAL A 226 0.32 -5.18 -1.35
C VAL A 226 1.12 -4.24 -0.44
N LYS A 227 0.72 -4.12 0.83
CA LYS A 227 1.36 -3.27 1.85
C LYS A 227 2.82 -3.63 2.08
N LEU A 228 3.08 -4.92 2.27
CA LEU A 228 4.41 -5.45 2.62
C LEU A 228 5.32 -5.59 1.38
N ASN A 229 4.78 -5.41 0.16
CA ASN A 229 5.57 -5.45 -1.07
C ASN A 229 5.96 -4.04 -1.54
N PRO A 230 7.20 -3.57 -1.28
CA PRO A 230 7.66 -2.28 -1.75
C PRO A 230 7.97 -2.27 -3.25
N LYS A 231 8.08 -3.43 -3.90
CA LYS A 231 8.45 -3.55 -5.31
C LYS A 231 7.19 -3.52 -6.17
N ASN A 232 7.28 -2.83 -7.30
CA ASN A 232 6.25 -2.90 -8.34
C ASN A 232 6.49 -4.10 -9.26
N ASP A 233 6.44 -5.30 -8.69
CA ASP A 233 6.66 -6.57 -9.39
C ASP A 233 5.34 -7.30 -9.68
N ASP A 234 5.45 -8.49 -10.29
CA ASP A 234 4.26 -9.26 -10.69
C ASP A 234 3.45 -9.77 -9.50
N LEU A 235 4.07 -9.95 -8.32
CA LEU A 235 3.33 -10.28 -7.11
C LEU A 235 2.44 -9.10 -6.71
N LYS A 236 2.99 -7.87 -6.64
CA LYS A 236 2.18 -6.68 -6.30
C LYS A 236 1.01 -6.50 -7.27
N LYS A 237 1.24 -6.69 -8.58
CA LYS A 237 0.17 -6.61 -9.60
C LYS A 237 -0.91 -7.68 -9.38
N GLN A 238 -0.52 -8.92 -9.09
CA GLN A 238 -1.46 -10.01 -8.81
C GLN A 238 -2.26 -9.76 -7.53
N SER A 239 -1.58 -9.34 -6.45
CA SER A 239 -2.23 -8.99 -5.18
C SER A 239 -3.19 -7.83 -5.35
N LEU A 240 -2.85 -6.80 -6.12
CA LEU A 240 -3.75 -5.69 -6.44
C LEU A 240 -4.97 -6.15 -7.24
N HIS A 241 -4.77 -6.97 -8.28
CA HIS A 241 -5.88 -7.51 -9.06
C HIS A 241 -6.85 -8.28 -8.17
N LYS A 242 -6.32 -9.17 -7.32
CA LYS A 242 -7.11 -9.94 -6.36
C LYS A 242 -7.78 -9.09 -5.28
N LEU A 243 -7.10 -8.04 -4.81
CA LEU A 243 -7.67 -7.09 -3.85
C LEU A 243 -8.89 -6.37 -4.43
N PHE A 244 -8.82 -5.91 -5.68
CA PHE A 244 -9.97 -5.29 -6.35
C PHE A 244 -11.08 -6.31 -6.65
N GLU A 245 -10.73 -7.51 -7.12
CA GLU A 245 -11.71 -8.58 -7.39
C GLU A 245 -12.52 -8.94 -6.14
N ILE A 246 -11.85 -9.13 -5.01
CA ILE A 246 -12.53 -9.49 -3.76
C ILE A 246 -13.30 -8.31 -3.17
N ALA A 247 -12.78 -7.08 -3.29
CA ALA A 247 -13.49 -5.89 -2.85
C ALA A 247 -14.78 -5.69 -3.66
N GLU A 248 -14.74 -5.86 -4.97
CA GLU A 248 -15.91 -5.87 -5.85
C GLU A 248 -16.91 -6.97 -5.44
N ALA A 249 -16.44 -8.18 -5.17
CA ALA A 249 -17.30 -9.27 -4.72
C ALA A 249 -18.01 -8.94 -3.38
N ILE A 250 -17.29 -8.31 -2.43
CA ILE A 250 -17.86 -7.85 -1.16
C ILE A 250 -18.91 -6.78 -1.41
N VAL A 251 -18.59 -5.72 -2.15
CA VAL A 251 -19.50 -4.60 -2.41
C VAL A 251 -20.80 -5.07 -3.08
N ASN A 252 -20.72 -6.07 -3.97
CA ASN A 252 -21.87 -6.58 -4.70
C ASN A 252 -22.73 -7.59 -3.93
N SER A 253 -22.27 -8.13 -2.80
CA SER A 253 -22.96 -9.24 -2.12
C SER A 253 -23.18 -9.05 -0.62
N GLU A 254 -22.40 -8.21 0.04
CA GLU A 254 -22.50 -7.98 1.49
C GLU A 254 -23.38 -6.77 1.79
N ASP A 255 -24.34 -6.95 2.71
CA ASP A 255 -25.14 -5.86 3.24
C ASP A 255 -24.49 -5.31 4.52
N ILE A 256 -23.99 -4.07 4.46
CA ILE A 256 -23.42 -3.36 5.61
C ILE A 256 -24.42 -2.39 6.27
N ASN A 257 -25.72 -2.51 5.99
CA ASN A 257 -26.77 -1.70 6.63
C ASN A 257 -26.71 -1.78 8.15
N THR A 258 -26.42 -2.95 8.73
CA THR A 258 -26.29 -3.08 10.19
C THR A 258 -25.19 -2.16 10.73
N LEU A 259 -24.05 -2.08 10.04
CA LEU A 259 -22.95 -1.18 10.42
C LEU A 259 -23.38 0.29 10.38
N ILE A 260 -24.08 0.69 9.31
CA ILE A 260 -24.61 2.05 9.15
C ILE A 260 -25.61 2.37 10.26
N GLN A 261 -26.55 1.46 10.55
CA GLN A 261 -27.59 1.68 11.57
C GLN A 261 -27.00 1.72 12.99
N ASP A 262 -26.00 0.92 13.29
CA ASP A 262 -25.36 0.93 14.60
C ASP A 262 -24.56 2.22 14.81
N TYR A 263 -23.82 2.68 13.80
CA TYR A 263 -23.12 3.96 13.88
C TYR A 263 -24.09 5.15 13.95
N LYS A 264 -25.17 5.13 13.16
CA LYS A 264 -26.26 6.10 13.26
C LYS A 264 -26.82 6.20 14.68
N LYS A 265 -27.16 5.07 15.32
CA LYS A 265 -27.67 5.05 16.71
C LYS A 265 -26.65 5.62 17.70
N GLU A 266 -25.37 5.35 17.50
CA GLU A 266 -24.32 5.93 18.32
C GLU A 266 -24.34 7.46 18.23
N LEU A 267 -24.43 8.02 17.03
CA LEU A 267 -24.50 9.47 16.83
C LEU A 267 -25.78 10.07 17.43
N GLU A 268 -26.94 9.42 17.25
CA GLU A 268 -28.22 9.82 17.86
C GLU A 268 -28.17 9.80 19.40
N SER A 269 -27.25 9.05 20.01
CA SER A 269 -27.05 9.08 21.47
C SER A 269 -26.25 10.30 21.97
N LYS A 270 -25.50 10.96 21.08
CA LYS A 270 -24.63 12.10 21.38
C LYS A 270 -25.32 13.45 21.17
N GLN A 271 -26.49 13.49 20.54
CA GLN A 271 -27.15 14.74 20.12
C GLN A 271 -28.69 14.56 20.00
N PRO A 272 -29.47 15.66 20.08
CA PRO A 272 -30.93 15.56 20.25
C PRO A 272 -31.74 15.38 18.96
N LEU A 273 -31.20 15.72 17.78
CA LEU A 273 -31.90 15.61 16.50
C LEU A 273 -31.77 14.17 15.95
N PRO A 274 -32.87 13.47 15.60
CA PRO A 274 -32.78 12.21 14.88
C PRO A 274 -32.06 12.34 13.53
N ILE A 275 -31.52 11.23 13.04
CA ILE A 275 -30.87 11.13 11.74
C ILE A 275 -31.80 10.36 10.79
N GLN A 276 -32.05 10.92 9.62
CA GLN A 276 -32.75 10.26 8.53
C GLN A 276 -31.77 9.99 7.39
N ILE A 277 -31.91 8.84 6.73
CA ILE A 277 -31.09 8.45 5.59
C ILE A 277 -32.04 8.09 4.46
N GLU A 278 -32.00 8.85 3.37
CA GLU A 278 -32.94 8.76 2.27
C GLU A 278 -32.24 8.59 0.92
N GLU A 279 -32.81 7.75 0.07
CA GLU A 279 -32.42 7.65 -1.33
C GLU A 279 -32.93 8.84 -2.10
N SER A 280 -32.06 9.47 -2.89
CA SER A 280 -32.43 10.54 -3.80
C SER A 280 -31.70 10.38 -5.13
N ALA A 281 -32.44 10.03 -6.18
CA ALA A 281 -31.87 9.93 -7.52
C ALA A 281 -31.63 11.30 -8.19
N SER A 282 -32.18 12.38 -7.63
CA SER A 282 -32.20 13.72 -8.21
C SER A 282 -31.09 14.65 -7.70
N ILE A 283 -30.33 14.24 -6.69
CA ILE A 283 -29.22 15.06 -6.20
C ILE A 283 -28.06 15.05 -7.21
N PRO A 284 -27.36 16.18 -7.43
CA PRO A 284 -26.24 16.24 -8.37
C PRO A 284 -24.95 15.60 -7.83
N TYR A 285 -24.92 15.18 -6.57
CA TYR A 285 -23.77 14.61 -5.86
C TYR A 285 -24.05 13.14 -5.45
N ASN A 286 -23.00 12.40 -5.04
CA ASN A 286 -23.14 10.97 -4.75
C ASN A 286 -23.82 10.70 -3.39
N ALA A 287 -23.43 11.44 -2.35
CA ALA A 287 -24.10 11.51 -1.05
C ALA A 287 -23.90 12.92 -0.45
N LYS A 288 -24.70 13.29 0.54
CA LYS A 288 -24.57 14.55 1.29
C LYS A 288 -25.34 14.52 2.60
N ILE A 289 -24.78 15.13 3.63
CA ILE A 289 -25.44 15.55 4.87
C ILE A 289 -26.11 16.94 4.77
N GLU A 290 -27.33 17.03 5.29
CA GLU A 290 -28.04 18.27 5.54
C GLU A 290 -28.30 18.41 7.06
N TYR A 291 -27.74 19.45 7.68
CA TYR A 291 -27.88 19.69 9.12
C TYR A 291 -29.23 20.28 9.47
N GLY A 292 -29.97 19.67 10.40
CA GLY A 292 -31.35 20.08 10.70
C GLY A 292 -31.46 21.54 11.14
N GLU A 293 -30.45 22.04 11.86
CA GLU A 293 -30.40 23.41 12.36
C GLU A 293 -30.29 24.44 11.22
N LEU A 294 -29.61 24.09 10.14
CA LEU A 294 -29.49 24.94 8.96
C LEU A 294 -30.78 24.92 8.14
N TYR A 295 -31.40 23.75 7.98
CA TYR A 295 -32.64 23.61 7.19
C TYR A 295 -33.92 23.90 8.00
N ASN A 296 -33.78 24.44 9.23
CA ASN A 296 -34.88 24.73 10.16
C ASN A 296 -35.84 23.55 10.34
N ARG A 297 -35.29 22.38 10.65
CA ARG A 297 -36.03 21.13 10.88
C ARG A 297 -35.48 20.36 12.07
N ASP A 298 -36.28 19.45 12.60
CA ASP A 298 -36.00 18.66 13.80
C ASP A 298 -35.25 17.35 13.52
N PHE A 299 -34.54 17.22 12.39
CA PHE A 299 -33.73 16.05 12.06
C PHE A 299 -32.56 16.39 11.12
N HIS A 300 -31.48 15.60 11.19
CA HIS A 300 -30.45 15.58 10.15
C HIS A 300 -30.86 14.64 9.02
N LEU A 301 -30.51 14.97 7.77
CA LEU A 301 -30.85 14.15 6.61
C LEU A 301 -29.60 13.86 5.79
N ILE A 302 -29.33 12.58 5.58
CA ILE A 302 -28.34 12.11 4.61
C ILE A 302 -29.10 11.69 3.35
N LYS A 303 -28.78 12.32 2.22
CA LYS A 303 -29.30 11.93 0.91
C LYS A 303 -28.20 11.22 0.13
N PHE A 304 -28.51 10.12 -0.53
CA PHE A 304 -27.55 9.40 -1.37
C PHE A 304 -28.18 8.87 -2.66
N GLN A 305 -27.36 8.72 -3.71
CA GLN A 305 -27.81 8.14 -4.97
C GLN A 305 -27.78 6.61 -4.89
N PRO A 306 -28.93 5.91 -4.99
CA PRO A 306 -28.98 4.46 -4.76
C PRO A 306 -28.22 3.63 -5.80
N ASN A 307 -28.05 4.15 -7.02
CA ASN A 307 -27.38 3.45 -8.11
C ASN A 307 -25.86 3.61 -8.09
N LYS A 308 -25.29 4.33 -7.12
CA LYS A 308 -23.84 4.52 -7.04
C LYS A 308 -23.17 3.28 -6.46
N HIS A 309 -22.12 2.84 -7.14
CA HIS A 309 -21.33 1.71 -6.69
C HIS A 309 -20.62 2.04 -5.38
N ALA A 310 -20.56 1.08 -4.45
CA ALA A 310 -20.02 1.24 -3.10
C ALA A 310 -20.62 2.41 -2.27
N VAL A 311 -21.90 2.78 -2.50
CA VAL A 311 -22.53 3.95 -1.85
C VAL A 311 -22.55 3.91 -0.33
N ALA A 312 -22.49 2.72 0.27
CA ALA A 312 -22.43 2.57 1.72
C ALA A 312 -21.19 3.25 2.34
N HIS A 313 -20.06 3.31 1.62
CA HIS A 313 -18.91 4.11 2.02
C HIS A 313 -19.28 5.59 2.15
N LEU A 314 -19.99 6.13 1.17
CA LEU A 314 -20.37 7.54 1.14
C LEU A 314 -21.39 7.89 2.22
N VAL A 315 -22.34 7.00 2.51
CA VAL A 315 -23.27 7.19 3.64
C VAL A 315 -22.51 7.24 4.98
N MET A 316 -21.54 6.34 5.17
CA MET A 316 -20.68 6.35 6.37
C MET A 316 -19.82 7.63 6.43
N HIS A 317 -19.30 8.10 5.29
CA HIS A 317 -18.57 9.37 5.17
C HIS A 317 -19.43 10.55 5.66
N GLU A 318 -20.68 10.66 5.21
CA GLU A 318 -21.61 11.71 5.68
C GLU A 318 -21.94 11.60 7.18
N LEU A 319 -21.99 10.39 7.73
CA LEU A 319 -22.16 10.21 9.18
C LEU A 319 -20.95 10.71 9.97
N VAL A 320 -19.72 10.53 9.46
CA VAL A 320 -18.53 11.08 10.13
C VAL A 320 -18.48 12.60 10.03
N HIS A 321 -18.92 13.21 8.92
CA HIS A 321 -19.11 14.66 8.86
C HIS A 321 -20.00 15.15 10.00
N LEU A 322 -21.13 14.46 10.22
CA LEU A 322 -22.03 14.78 11.33
C LEU A 322 -21.35 14.56 12.70
N GLU A 323 -20.58 13.50 12.88
CA GLU A 323 -19.82 13.28 14.13
C GLU A 323 -18.87 14.45 14.42
N PHE A 324 -18.06 14.86 13.45
CA PHE A 324 -17.13 15.97 13.63
C PHE A 324 -17.85 17.29 13.86
N ALA A 325 -19.01 17.50 13.22
CA ALA A 325 -19.85 18.66 13.49
C ALA A 325 -20.38 18.67 14.93
N ILE A 326 -20.86 17.52 15.44
CA ILE A 326 -21.31 17.36 16.84
C ILE A 326 -20.16 17.67 17.81
N GLU A 327 -18.98 17.09 17.59
CA GLU A 327 -17.80 17.31 18.43
C GLU A 327 -17.39 18.79 18.44
N ALA A 328 -17.29 19.42 17.28
CA ALA A 328 -16.91 20.82 17.17
C ALA A 328 -17.95 21.76 17.81
N ARG A 329 -19.25 21.43 17.75
CA ARG A 329 -20.33 22.18 18.42
C ARG A 329 -20.23 22.07 19.94
N LEU A 330 -20.00 20.86 20.47
CA LEU A 330 -19.80 20.64 21.90
C LEU A 330 -18.62 21.45 22.44
N SER A 331 -17.58 21.62 21.63
CA SER A 331 -16.40 22.42 21.98
C SER A 331 -16.49 23.91 21.57
N LYS A 332 -17.63 24.36 21.04
CA LYS A 332 -17.86 25.74 20.57
C LYS A 332 -16.85 26.23 19.53
N LYS A 333 -16.41 25.32 18.66
CA LYS A 333 -15.44 25.56 17.58
C LYS A 333 -16.02 25.31 16.19
N TYR A 334 -17.30 24.95 16.10
CA TYR A 334 -17.94 24.72 14.82
C TYR A 334 -18.06 26.02 14.03
N LYS A 335 -17.54 26.01 12.80
CA LYS A 335 -17.55 27.16 11.90
C LYS A 335 -18.36 26.84 10.65
N LEU A 336 -19.06 27.85 10.16
CA LEU A 336 -19.77 27.84 8.90
C LEU A 336 -18.94 28.55 7.84
N ILE A 337 -18.94 28.00 6.64
CA ILE A 337 -18.35 28.67 5.47
C ILE A 337 -19.44 29.44 4.73
N THR A 338 -19.27 30.75 4.61
CA THR A 338 -20.20 31.62 3.89
C THR A 338 -19.48 32.26 2.71
N SER A 339 -20.24 32.62 1.68
CA SER A 339 -19.71 33.41 0.57
C SER A 339 -20.75 34.45 0.18
N ASP A 340 -20.34 35.70 0.25
CA ASP A 340 -21.18 36.85 -0.02
C ASP A 340 -20.92 37.45 -1.42
N ILE A 341 -21.63 38.55 -1.71
CA ILE A 341 -21.49 39.27 -2.99
C ILE A 341 -20.07 39.84 -3.16
N GLU A 342 -19.40 40.23 -2.07
CA GLU A 342 -18.04 40.78 -2.13
C GLU A 342 -17.04 39.70 -2.53
N ASN A 343 -17.15 38.49 -1.96
CA ASN A 343 -16.34 37.34 -2.34
C ASN A 343 -16.53 36.98 -3.82
N GLN A 344 -17.79 36.88 -4.28
CA GLN A 344 -18.11 36.58 -5.68
C GLN A 344 -17.61 37.66 -6.64
N ASN A 345 -17.73 38.94 -6.26
CA ASN A 345 -17.22 40.05 -7.06
C ASN A 345 -15.68 40.05 -7.14
N ALA A 346 -14.99 39.75 -6.03
CA ALA A 346 -13.54 39.62 -6.03
C ALA A 346 -13.07 38.51 -6.98
N PHE A 347 -13.74 37.35 -6.95
CA PHE A 347 -13.47 36.26 -7.88
C PHE A 347 -13.75 36.65 -9.34
N LYS A 348 -14.88 37.32 -9.59
CA LYS A 348 -15.24 37.83 -10.92
C LYS A 348 -14.18 38.77 -11.48
N ILE A 349 -13.63 39.66 -10.66
CA ILE A 349 -12.54 40.57 -11.05
C ILE A 349 -11.31 39.76 -11.45
N GLN A 350 -10.92 38.76 -10.65
CA GLN A 350 -9.75 37.92 -10.95
C GLN A 350 -9.89 37.15 -12.27
N ILE A 351 -11.09 36.66 -12.60
CA ILE A 351 -11.31 35.84 -13.80
C ILE A 351 -11.91 36.61 -14.99
N HIS A 352 -12.07 37.93 -14.88
CA HIS A 352 -12.78 38.75 -15.88
C HIS A 352 -12.23 38.58 -17.31
N GLY A 353 -10.90 38.54 -17.46
CA GLY A 353 -10.26 38.32 -18.76
C GLY A 353 -10.63 36.96 -19.36
N PHE A 354 -10.70 35.91 -18.53
CA PHE A 354 -11.10 34.58 -18.97
C PHE A 354 -12.58 34.54 -19.38
N LEU A 355 -13.48 35.13 -18.59
CA LEU A 355 -14.91 35.20 -18.93
C LEU A 355 -15.16 35.91 -20.26
N THR A 356 -14.42 37.00 -20.51
CA THR A 356 -14.50 37.75 -21.77
C THR A 356 -14.09 36.89 -22.98
N GLU A 357 -13.02 36.10 -22.85
CA GLU A 357 -12.58 35.19 -23.90
C GLU A 357 -13.55 34.00 -24.07
N LEU A 358 -14.13 33.50 -22.99
CA LEU A 358 -15.11 32.43 -23.00
C LEU A 358 -16.39 32.85 -23.74
N GLU A 359 -16.91 34.04 -23.46
CA GLU A 359 -18.09 34.61 -24.13
C GLU A 359 -17.84 34.86 -25.63
N LYS A 360 -16.62 35.28 -26.00
CA LYS A 360 -16.22 35.39 -27.42
C LYS A 360 -16.25 34.05 -28.15
N LYS A 361 -15.79 32.99 -27.49
CA LYS A 361 -15.77 31.63 -28.06
C LYS A 361 -17.16 30.99 -28.12
N ASN A 362 -18.00 31.25 -27.12
CA ASN A 362 -19.36 30.71 -27.03
C ASN A 362 -20.34 31.81 -26.62
N LYS A 363 -20.96 32.47 -27.60
CA LYS A 363 -21.91 33.59 -27.36
C LYS A 363 -23.19 33.18 -26.64
N SER A 364 -23.48 31.88 -26.55
CA SER A 364 -24.66 31.34 -25.84
C SER A 364 -24.37 30.97 -24.39
N ILE A 365 -23.14 31.11 -23.91
CA ILE A 365 -22.80 30.74 -22.53
C ILE A 365 -23.36 31.75 -21.52
N ASP A 366 -24.01 31.26 -20.47
CA ASP A 366 -24.34 32.09 -19.31
C ASP A 366 -23.08 32.25 -18.43
N THR A 367 -22.39 33.37 -18.60
CA THR A 367 -21.15 33.68 -17.88
C THR A 367 -21.37 33.88 -16.39
N ASN A 368 -22.57 34.27 -15.94
CA ASN A 368 -22.88 34.41 -14.52
C ASN A 368 -23.12 33.05 -13.89
N GLU A 369 -23.87 32.16 -14.56
CA GLU A 369 -24.04 30.78 -14.09
C GLU A 369 -22.71 30.04 -14.05
N TYR A 370 -21.88 30.20 -15.09
CA TYR A 370 -20.52 29.65 -15.14
C TYR A 370 -19.65 30.15 -13.97
N LEU A 371 -19.59 31.48 -13.77
CA LEU A 371 -18.83 32.10 -12.69
C LEU A 371 -19.23 31.53 -11.34
N ARG A 372 -20.55 31.43 -11.10
CA ARG A 372 -21.11 30.89 -9.87
C ARG A 372 -20.71 29.43 -9.64
N LYS A 373 -20.91 28.55 -10.63
CA LYS A 373 -20.51 27.13 -10.51
C LYS A 373 -19.02 26.97 -10.24
N LEU A 374 -18.17 27.74 -10.92
CA LEU A 374 -16.72 27.67 -10.75
C LEU A 374 -16.28 28.18 -9.37
N HIS A 375 -16.87 29.29 -8.93
CA HIS A 375 -16.65 29.86 -7.60
C HIS A 375 -17.03 28.86 -6.51
N ASP A 376 -18.27 28.38 -6.56
CA ASP A 376 -18.84 27.51 -5.54
C ASP A 376 -18.11 26.17 -5.47
N GLY A 377 -17.67 25.64 -6.61
CA GLY A 377 -16.82 24.45 -6.64
C GLY A 377 -15.49 24.63 -5.94
N LEU A 378 -14.82 25.76 -6.18
CA LEU A 378 -13.54 26.03 -5.53
C LEU A 378 -13.68 26.24 -4.02
N VAL A 379 -14.76 26.90 -3.57
CA VAL A 379 -15.11 27.04 -2.15
C VAL A 379 -15.40 25.69 -1.50
N SER A 380 -16.22 24.85 -2.15
CA SER A 380 -16.51 23.50 -1.67
C SER A 380 -15.23 22.67 -1.55
N GLN A 381 -14.32 22.76 -2.53
CA GLN A 381 -13.10 21.98 -2.55
C GLN A 381 -12.13 22.34 -1.41
N ILE A 382 -11.89 23.62 -1.17
CA ILE A 382 -10.98 24.05 -0.10
C ILE A 382 -11.56 23.75 1.30
N PHE A 383 -12.89 23.71 1.41
CA PHE A 383 -13.57 23.32 2.64
C PHE A 383 -13.49 21.81 2.89
N ASN A 384 -13.88 20.98 1.92
CA ASN A 384 -13.95 19.54 2.12
C ASN A 384 -12.55 18.91 2.18
N ALA A 385 -11.59 19.33 1.35
CA ALA A 385 -10.33 18.60 1.19
C ALA A 385 -9.55 18.35 2.51
N PRO A 386 -9.38 19.30 3.45
CA PRO A 386 -8.77 19.00 4.74
C PRO A 386 -9.62 18.07 5.62
N ILE A 387 -10.94 18.27 5.66
CA ILE A 387 -11.88 17.52 6.49
C ILE A 387 -11.93 16.06 6.02
N ASP A 388 -12.04 15.84 4.72
CA ASP A 388 -12.14 14.52 4.10
C ASP A 388 -10.91 13.67 4.44
N LEU A 389 -9.72 14.26 4.58
CA LEU A 389 -8.54 13.50 5.02
C LEU A 389 -8.73 12.93 6.42
N PHE A 390 -9.28 13.70 7.36
CA PHE A 390 -9.59 13.17 8.69
C PHE A 390 -10.68 12.10 8.63
N ILE A 391 -11.71 12.31 7.81
CA ILE A 391 -12.83 11.36 7.67
C ILE A 391 -12.36 10.03 7.09
N GLU A 392 -11.65 10.06 5.96
CA GLU A 392 -11.22 8.85 5.26
C GLU A 392 -10.24 8.04 6.12
N LYS A 393 -9.35 8.73 6.85
CA LYS A 393 -8.45 8.10 7.82
C LYS A 393 -9.23 7.45 8.97
N TYR A 394 -10.18 8.19 9.53
CA TYR A 394 -11.05 7.71 10.61
C TYR A 394 -11.87 6.49 10.21
N LEU A 395 -12.50 6.52 9.04
CA LEU A 395 -13.26 5.40 8.49
C LEU A 395 -12.38 4.15 8.32
N PHE A 396 -11.19 4.33 7.73
CA PHE A 396 -10.25 3.24 7.47
C PHE A 396 -9.79 2.55 8.76
N GLU A 397 -9.52 3.33 9.81
CA GLU A 397 -9.04 2.83 11.10
C GLU A 397 -10.15 2.21 11.94
N ARG A 398 -11.34 2.83 11.95
CA ARG A 398 -12.44 2.42 12.82
C ARG A 398 -13.28 1.27 12.26
N PHE A 399 -13.50 1.24 10.95
CA PHE A 399 -14.49 0.34 10.34
C PHE A 399 -13.85 -0.63 9.35
N GLU A 400 -13.27 -1.72 9.86
CA GLU A 400 -12.55 -2.70 9.03
C GLU A 400 -13.41 -3.28 7.90
N LYS A 401 -14.69 -3.57 8.20
CA LYS A 401 -15.65 -4.08 7.22
C LYS A 401 -16.02 -3.08 6.11
N LEU A 402 -15.72 -1.79 6.31
CA LEU A 402 -15.96 -0.74 5.32
C LEU A 402 -14.80 -0.59 4.33
N ARG A 403 -13.57 -1.02 4.69
CA ARG A 403 -12.37 -0.85 3.84
C ARG A 403 -12.54 -1.31 2.39
N PRO A 404 -13.24 -2.43 2.08
CA PRO A 404 -13.51 -2.81 0.69
C PRO A 404 -14.38 -1.81 -0.07
N PHE A 405 -15.44 -1.29 0.58
CA PHE A 405 -16.32 -0.26 0.01
C PHE A 405 -15.56 1.05 -0.18
N GLN A 406 -14.74 1.43 0.80
CA GLN A 406 -13.87 2.60 0.75
C GLN A 406 -12.87 2.50 -0.40
N LEU A 407 -12.21 1.34 -0.59
CA LEU A 407 -11.28 1.10 -1.71
C LEU A 407 -11.97 1.36 -3.05
N ILE A 408 -13.15 0.77 -3.29
CA ILE A 408 -13.87 0.90 -4.56
C ILE A 408 -14.36 2.33 -4.78
N SER A 409 -14.94 2.96 -3.74
CA SER A 409 -15.43 4.33 -3.81
C SER A 409 -14.31 5.32 -4.11
N LEU A 410 -13.23 5.29 -3.32
CA LEU A 410 -12.10 6.19 -3.50
C LEU A 410 -11.37 5.94 -4.82
N TYR A 411 -11.25 4.69 -5.26
CA TYR A 411 -10.70 4.37 -6.57
C TYR A 411 -11.50 4.99 -7.72
N SER A 412 -12.84 4.95 -7.65
CA SER A 412 -13.70 5.65 -8.62
C SER A 412 -13.46 7.15 -8.60
N MET A 413 -13.40 7.75 -7.41
CA MET A 413 -13.14 9.18 -7.24
C MET A 413 -11.74 9.58 -7.76
N MET A 414 -10.71 8.75 -7.56
CA MET A 414 -9.36 9.01 -8.08
C MET A 414 -9.36 9.13 -9.61
N LYS A 415 -10.14 8.31 -10.32
CA LYS A 415 -10.28 8.43 -11.79
C LYS A 415 -10.88 9.76 -12.19
N GLU A 416 -11.96 10.17 -11.53
CA GLU A 416 -12.61 11.46 -11.77
C GLU A 416 -11.64 12.62 -11.46
N TYR A 417 -10.84 12.51 -10.40
CA TYR A 417 -9.86 13.53 -10.00
C TYR A 417 -8.73 13.68 -11.01
N ILE A 418 -8.21 12.56 -11.51
CA ILE A 418 -7.18 12.53 -12.56
C ILE A 418 -7.76 13.12 -13.86
N GLU A 419 -8.97 12.72 -14.25
CA GLU A 419 -9.62 13.25 -15.45
C GLU A 419 -9.83 14.76 -15.36
N ALA A 420 -10.38 15.25 -14.24
CA ALA A 420 -10.56 16.68 -13.99
C ALA A 420 -9.24 17.48 -14.06
N SER A 421 -8.13 16.86 -13.64
CA SER A 421 -6.82 17.51 -13.60
C SER A 421 -6.04 17.48 -14.92
N THR A 422 -6.32 16.50 -15.78
CA THR A 422 -5.52 16.20 -16.99
C THR A 422 -6.28 16.35 -18.31
N SER A 423 -7.61 16.37 -18.26
CA SER A 423 -8.45 16.47 -19.45
C SER A 423 -8.22 17.79 -20.19
N LYS A 424 -7.92 17.69 -21.50
CA LYS A 424 -7.78 18.87 -22.38
C LYS A 424 -9.05 19.70 -22.42
N LYS A 425 -10.22 19.07 -22.35
CA LYS A 425 -11.51 19.77 -22.32
C LYS A 425 -11.61 20.65 -21.08
N VAL A 426 -11.30 20.11 -19.90
CA VAL A 426 -11.34 20.90 -18.65
C VAL A 426 -10.33 22.05 -18.71
N GLN A 427 -9.16 21.84 -19.31
CA GLN A 427 -8.15 22.89 -19.49
C GLN A 427 -8.59 24.05 -20.40
N GLU A 428 -9.50 23.81 -21.34
CA GLU A 428 -10.05 24.86 -22.21
C GLU A 428 -11.14 25.70 -21.54
N PHE A 429 -11.89 25.09 -20.61
CA PHE A 429 -13.09 25.66 -19.99
C PHE A 429 -12.88 26.09 -18.53
N ALA A 430 -11.64 26.14 -18.02
CA ALA A 430 -11.34 26.67 -16.70
C ALA A 430 -10.06 27.54 -16.70
N PRO A 431 -10.00 28.61 -15.89
CA PRO A 431 -8.77 29.38 -15.71
C PRO A 431 -7.62 28.51 -15.17
N GLN A 432 -6.41 28.74 -15.67
CA GLN A 432 -5.23 27.92 -15.32
C GLN A 432 -4.95 27.88 -13.81
N PHE A 433 -5.17 28.98 -13.09
CA PHE A 433 -4.97 28.98 -11.64
C PHE A 433 -5.99 28.09 -10.92
N VAL A 434 -7.25 28.06 -11.36
CA VAL A 434 -8.29 27.18 -10.78
C VAL A 434 -7.93 25.72 -10.98
N ILE A 435 -7.49 25.36 -12.20
CA ILE A 435 -7.00 24.00 -12.51
C ILE A 435 -5.82 23.62 -11.60
N SER A 436 -4.88 24.55 -11.38
CA SER A 436 -3.73 24.31 -10.51
C SER A 436 -4.15 24.09 -9.05
N LYS A 437 -5.05 24.92 -8.49
CA LYS A 437 -5.56 24.75 -7.12
C LYS A 437 -6.34 23.45 -6.99
N ASN A 438 -7.18 23.13 -7.98
CA ASN A 438 -7.90 21.87 -8.02
C ASN A 438 -6.96 20.67 -8.00
N ARG A 439 -5.93 20.68 -8.87
CA ARG A 439 -4.95 19.59 -8.94
C ARG A 439 -4.23 19.40 -7.61
N ILE A 440 -3.82 20.49 -6.96
CA ILE A 440 -3.17 20.43 -5.64
C ILE A 440 -4.10 19.73 -4.63
N LEU A 441 -5.35 20.20 -4.48
CA LEU A 441 -6.28 19.64 -3.49
C LEU A 441 -6.63 18.17 -3.79
N ASN A 442 -6.82 17.79 -5.05
CA ASN A 442 -7.05 16.39 -5.45
C ASN A 442 -5.81 15.50 -5.23
N LEU A 443 -4.61 16.05 -5.42
CA LEU A 443 -3.36 15.33 -5.17
C LEU A 443 -3.17 15.00 -3.70
N VAL A 444 -3.66 15.84 -2.78
CA VAL A 444 -3.62 15.53 -1.34
C VAL A 444 -4.45 14.26 -1.05
N SER A 445 -5.63 14.13 -1.67
CA SER A 445 -6.43 12.89 -1.60
C SER A 445 -5.71 11.70 -2.23
N ALA A 446 -4.96 11.89 -3.33
CA ALA A 446 -4.16 10.83 -3.95
C ALA A 446 -3.00 10.37 -3.06
N MET A 447 -2.37 11.29 -2.31
CA MET A 447 -1.37 10.95 -1.30
C MET A 447 -1.97 10.10 -0.18
N GLN A 448 -3.18 10.44 0.26
CA GLN A 448 -3.88 9.62 1.25
C GLN A 448 -4.26 8.24 0.72
N PHE A 449 -4.79 8.18 -0.50
CA PHE A 449 -5.14 6.90 -1.12
C PHE A 449 -3.92 5.97 -1.22
N LYS A 450 -2.75 6.54 -1.51
CA LYS A 450 -1.47 5.83 -1.47
C LYS A 450 -1.09 5.38 -0.05
N GLU A 451 -1.30 6.20 0.97
CA GLU A 451 -1.05 5.79 2.36
C GLU A 451 -1.95 4.63 2.78
N LEU A 452 -3.27 4.76 2.55
CA LEU A 452 -4.27 3.81 3.02
C LEU A 452 -4.20 2.48 2.27
N PHE A 453 -4.11 2.52 0.93
CA PHE A 453 -4.25 1.34 0.08
C PHE A 453 -2.97 0.94 -0.68
N HIS A 454 -1.87 1.67 -0.52
CA HIS A 454 -0.57 1.37 -1.14
C HIS A 454 -0.59 1.36 -2.68
N ILE A 455 -1.54 2.08 -3.26
CA ILE A 455 -1.72 2.31 -4.70
C ILE A 455 -1.35 3.77 -5.00
N ASP A 456 -0.35 3.97 -5.85
CA ASP A 456 0.20 5.31 -6.14
C ASP A 456 -0.36 5.87 -7.45
N TYR A 457 -1.20 6.90 -7.35
CA TYR A 457 -1.74 7.67 -8.47
C TYR A 457 -1.12 9.07 -8.60
N VAL A 458 -0.13 9.43 -7.77
CA VAL A 458 0.39 10.81 -7.70
C VAL A 458 0.92 11.28 -9.05
N ASN A 459 1.59 10.39 -9.78
CA ASN A 459 2.18 10.72 -11.09
C ASN A 459 1.13 10.90 -12.19
N ASP A 460 -0.06 10.30 -12.05
CA ASP A 460 -1.12 10.36 -13.08
C ASP A 460 -1.75 11.75 -13.21
N PHE A 461 -1.56 12.63 -12.23
CA PHE A 461 -2.07 14.01 -12.24
C PHE A 461 -1.28 14.97 -13.14
N ASN A 462 -0.11 14.57 -13.65
CA ASN A 462 0.77 15.40 -14.49
C ASN A 462 1.10 16.79 -13.88
N SER A 463 1.25 16.86 -12.55
CA SER A 463 1.55 18.10 -11.82
C SER A 463 2.98 18.57 -11.99
N ASN A 464 3.20 19.88 -11.88
CA ASN A 464 4.54 20.46 -11.85
C ASN A 464 5.17 20.39 -10.45
N ALA A 465 6.48 20.67 -10.35
CA ALA A 465 7.23 20.58 -9.10
C ALA A 465 6.71 21.50 -7.98
N SER A 466 6.19 22.69 -8.32
CA SER A 466 5.62 23.61 -7.30
C SER A 466 4.30 23.10 -6.75
N GLU A 467 3.46 22.51 -7.60
CA GLU A 467 2.19 21.89 -7.18
C GLU A 467 2.47 20.70 -6.27
N LEU A 468 3.40 19.82 -6.64
CA LEU A 468 3.82 18.69 -5.82
C LEU A 468 4.39 19.13 -4.48
N LYS A 469 5.25 20.17 -4.46
CA LYS A 469 5.78 20.71 -3.21
C LYS A 469 4.66 21.19 -2.29
N THR A 470 3.73 21.99 -2.81
CA THR A 470 2.59 22.51 -2.03
C THR A 470 1.71 21.37 -1.51
N THR A 471 1.50 20.34 -2.33
CA THR A 471 0.74 19.15 -1.94
C THR A 471 1.43 18.38 -0.81
N ASN A 472 2.75 18.15 -0.91
CA ASN A 472 3.51 17.51 0.16
C ASN A 472 3.43 18.33 1.46
N ASP A 473 3.59 19.66 1.38
CA ASP A 473 3.49 20.53 2.54
C ASP A 473 2.11 20.42 3.22
N PHE A 474 1.03 20.35 2.43
CA PHE A 474 -0.33 20.12 2.94
C PHE A 474 -0.51 18.74 3.59
N TYR A 475 -0.03 17.68 2.92
CA TYR A 475 -0.18 16.33 3.43
C TYR A 475 0.65 16.11 4.71
N GLU A 476 1.86 16.65 4.79
CA GLU A 476 2.70 16.61 6.00
C GLU A 476 2.06 17.39 7.15
N GLU A 477 1.44 18.55 6.87
CA GLU A 477 0.70 19.34 7.87
C GLU A 477 -0.47 18.54 8.45
N PHE A 478 -1.28 17.93 7.58
CA PHE A 478 -2.35 17.00 7.99
C PHE A 478 -1.80 15.83 8.83
N ALA A 479 -0.79 15.11 8.33
CA ALA A 479 -0.26 13.91 8.98
C ALA A 479 0.33 14.20 10.36
N ASN A 480 0.88 15.40 10.57
CA ASN A 480 1.37 15.83 11.87
C ASN A 480 0.23 16.14 12.86
N ILE A 481 -0.82 16.82 12.40
CA ILE A 481 -1.98 17.17 13.23
C ILE A 481 -2.79 15.93 13.59
N ASN A 482 -2.98 15.00 12.64
CA ASN A 482 -3.79 13.80 12.84
C ASN A 482 -3.32 12.90 13.99
N LYS A 483 -2.06 13.02 14.44
CA LYS A 483 -1.53 12.25 15.59
C LYS A 483 -2.19 12.60 16.92
N GLU A 484 -2.58 13.86 17.11
CA GLU A 484 -3.21 14.35 18.34
C GLU A 484 -4.65 14.82 18.11
N LYS A 485 -5.01 15.09 16.85
CA LYS A 485 -6.27 15.68 16.36
C LYS A 485 -6.96 16.59 17.39
N PRO A 486 -6.46 17.81 17.61
CA PRO A 486 -7.14 18.79 18.47
C PRO A 486 -8.54 19.08 17.95
N GLU A 487 -9.50 19.26 18.86
CA GLU A 487 -10.90 19.55 18.49
C GLU A 487 -11.00 20.83 17.64
N GLY A 488 -11.70 20.74 16.50
CA GLY A 488 -11.98 21.86 15.58
C GLY A 488 -10.79 22.31 14.72
N ILE A 489 -9.68 21.56 14.72
CA ILE A 489 -8.46 21.91 13.97
C ILE A 489 -8.67 21.90 12.45
N GLU A 490 -9.70 21.20 11.97
CA GLU A 490 -10.03 21.07 10.56
C GLU A 490 -10.31 22.44 9.93
N TYR A 491 -11.01 23.33 10.65
CA TYR A 491 -11.33 24.68 10.18
C TYR A 491 -10.10 25.59 10.10
N ASP A 492 -9.15 25.42 11.02
CA ASP A 492 -7.88 26.16 10.97
C ASP A 492 -7.04 25.73 9.76
N LEU A 493 -7.12 24.46 9.36
CA LEU A 493 -6.47 23.97 8.14
C LEU A 493 -7.09 24.55 6.88
N ILE A 494 -8.43 24.64 6.81
CA ILE A 494 -9.14 25.28 5.70
C ILE A 494 -8.59 26.71 5.47
N GLU A 495 -8.53 27.53 6.53
CA GLU A 495 -8.07 28.91 6.42
C GLU A 495 -6.59 29.00 6.00
N LYS A 496 -5.72 28.17 6.62
CA LYS A 496 -4.29 28.13 6.30
C LYS A 496 -4.03 27.71 4.86
N TRP A 497 -4.73 26.68 4.39
CA TRP A 497 -4.58 26.17 3.04
C TRP A 497 -5.11 27.17 2.03
N ALA A 498 -6.26 27.80 2.31
CA ALA A 498 -6.80 28.87 1.46
C ALA A 498 -5.82 30.04 1.31
N LYS A 499 -5.20 30.50 2.41
CA LYS A 499 -4.16 31.55 2.39
C LYS A 499 -2.93 31.12 1.59
N ARG A 500 -2.44 29.88 1.77
CA ARG A 500 -1.28 29.35 1.02
C ARG A 500 -1.58 29.20 -0.48
N LEU A 501 -2.83 28.88 -0.81
CA LEU A 501 -3.33 28.84 -2.17
C LEU A 501 -3.71 30.22 -2.73
N GLN A 502 -3.75 31.28 -1.92
CA GLN A 502 -4.19 32.63 -2.28
C GLN A 502 -5.64 32.67 -2.78
N ILE A 503 -6.53 31.94 -2.10
CA ILE A 503 -7.97 31.84 -2.39
C ILE A 503 -8.83 32.06 -1.14
N ASP A 504 -8.25 32.58 -0.07
CA ASP A 504 -8.94 32.90 1.18
C ASP A 504 -9.99 34.00 1.03
N TYR A 505 -9.91 34.82 -0.02
CA TYR A 505 -10.92 35.83 -0.34
C TYR A 505 -12.25 35.26 -0.88
N LEU A 506 -12.33 33.97 -1.19
CA LEU A 506 -13.52 33.34 -1.79
C LEU A 506 -14.66 33.09 -0.78
N PHE A 507 -14.33 33.07 0.50
CA PHE A 507 -15.28 32.72 1.55
C PHE A 507 -14.93 33.42 2.85
N ASN A 508 -15.89 33.42 3.77
CA ASN A 508 -15.70 33.80 5.16
C ASN A 508 -15.93 32.56 6.03
N LEU A 509 -15.16 32.44 7.11
CA LEU A 509 -15.42 31.47 8.18
C LEU A 509 -16.03 32.22 9.36
N VAL A 510 -17.26 31.83 9.72
CA VAL A 510 -18.03 32.47 10.79
C VAL A 510 -18.40 31.43 11.84
N ASP A 511 -18.34 31.80 13.13
CA ASP A 511 -18.76 30.88 14.18
C ASP A 511 -20.29 30.70 14.11
N GLU A 512 -20.75 29.45 14.25
CA GLU A 512 -22.18 29.11 14.14
C GLU A 512 -23.06 29.84 15.16
N GLU A 513 -22.52 30.15 16.34
CA GLU A 513 -23.22 30.88 17.42
C GLU A 513 -23.76 32.26 16.96
N TYR A 514 -23.19 32.87 15.90
CA TYR A 514 -23.62 34.18 15.40
C TYR A 514 -24.66 34.12 14.27
N HIS A 515 -24.95 32.94 13.71
CA HIS A 515 -25.81 32.80 12.53
C HIS A 515 -27.07 31.95 12.73
N ILE A 516 -27.13 31.12 13.77
CA ILE A 516 -28.36 30.39 14.12
C ILE A 516 -29.11 31.21 15.17
N ALA A 517 -30.08 32.02 14.74
CA ALA A 517 -31.08 32.56 15.66
C ALA A 517 -31.82 31.37 16.31
N PRO A 518 -32.02 31.35 17.65
CA PRO A 518 -32.71 30.26 18.31
C PRO A 518 -34.11 30.08 17.74
N ILE A 519 -34.60 28.84 17.70
CA ILE A 519 -35.97 28.46 17.31
C ILE A 519 -36.96 29.02 18.35
N SER A 520 -37.11 30.34 18.39
CA SER A 520 -38.15 31.09 19.08
C SER A 520 -37.90 32.57 18.85
N THR A 521 -38.51 33.15 17.82
CA THR A 521 -39.46 34.28 17.95
C THR A 521 -39.76 34.84 16.58
N GLU A 522 -41.05 34.95 16.29
CA GLU A 522 -41.58 35.71 15.16
C GLU A 522 -41.09 37.17 15.23
N ASN A 523 -40.26 37.62 14.27
CA ASN A 523 -40.42 38.90 13.55
C ASN A 523 -39.19 39.27 12.68
N LYS A 524 -39.48 39.50 11.38
CA LYS A 524 -38.96 40.53 10.44
C LYS A 524 -37.43 40.59 10.22
N ILE A 525 -36.91 40.49 8.99
CA ILE A 525 -36.94 41.54 7.92
C ILE A 525 -36.71 40.94 6.50
N SER A 526 -37.29 41.54 5.44
CA SER A 526 -37.23 41.07 4.03
C SER A 526 -35.85 41.01 3.35
N ASN A 527 -34.77 41.46 4.01
CA ASN A 527 -33.38 41.31 3.54
C ASN A 527 -32.69 40.09 4.19
N GLU A 528 -33.15 39.64 5.36
CA GLU A 528 -32.65 38.45 6.03
C GLU A 528 -33.07 37.19 5.28
N ASP A 529 -34.21 37.20 4.60
CA ASP A 529 -34.66 36.09 3.75
C ASP A 529 -33.68 35.85 2.57
N ASP A 530 -33.12 36.94 2.02
CA ASP A 530 -32.21 36.87 0.86
C ASP A 530 -30.77 36.52 1.29
N GLU A 531 -30.35 36.99 2.47
CA GLU A 531 -29.07 36.58 3.10
C GLU A 531 -29.12 35.14 3.62
N MET A 532 -30.19 34.73 4.28
CA MET A 532 -30.41 33.35 4.72
C MET A 532 -30.52 32.41 3.52
N ALA A 533 -31.24 32.79 2.45
CA ALA A 533 -31.27 32.00 1.23
C ALA A 533 -29.89 31.89 0.56
N ARG A 534 -29.02 32.91 0.64
CA ARG A 534 -27.63 32.83 0.14
C ARG A 534 -26.76 31.97 1.04
N PHE A 535 -26.92 32.08 2.36
CA PHE A 535 -26.26 31.26 3.35
C PHE A 535 -26.61 29.79 3.18
N LEU A 536 -27.89 29.44 3.12
CA LEU A 536 -28.34 28.06 2.88
C LEU A 536 -27.83 27.53 1.54
N ARG A 537 -27.77 28.39 0.51
CA ARG A 537 -27.12 28.04 -0.77
C ARG A 537 -25.62 27.78 -0.64
N SER A 538 -24.87 28.50 0.21
CA SER A 538 -23.46 28.16 0.45
C SER A 538 -23.32 26.83 1.17
N GLN A 539 -24.24 26.51 2.10
CA GLN A 539 -24.32 25.20 2.75
C GLN A 539 -24.85 24.10 1.82
N GLU A 540 -25.52 24.44 0.71
CA GLU A 540 -26.01 23.48 -0.26
C GLU A 540 -24.88 22.75 -1.02
N ILE A 541 -23.69 23.35 -1.05
CA ILE A 541 -22.56 22.95 -1.90
C ILE A 541 -21.44 22.31 -1.07
N ILE A 542 -21.51 22.39 0.26
CA ILE A 542 -20.61 21.66 1.17
C ILE A 542 -20.92 20.15 1.10
N GLY A 543 -19.89 19.30 1.08
CA GLY A 543 -20.04 17.84 0.91
C GLY A 543 -20.21 17.36 -0.54
N THR A 544 -20.08 18.23 -1.55
CA THR A 544 -20.15 17.79 -2.95
C THR A 544 -18.80 17.33 -3.51
N ASN A 545 -18.80 16.20 -4.23
CA ASN A 545 -17.63 15.74 -5.00
C ASN A 545 -17.26 16.78 -6.07
N HIS A 546 -16.03 17.30 -5.97
CA HIS A 546 -15.53 18.40 -6.79
C HIS A 546 -15.33 18.05 -8.28
N ALA A 547 -14.96 16.82 -8.63
CA ALA A 547 -14.78 16.45 -10.03
C ALA A 547 -16.09 16.62 -10.81
N VAL A 548 -17.23 16.36 -10.15
CA VAL A 548 -18.56 16.60 -10.70
C VAL A 548 -18.74 18.07 -11.08
N ILE A 549 -18.24 19.03 -10.29
CA ILE A 549 -18.40 20.45 -10.58
C ILE A 549 -17.59 20.89 -11.80
N LEU A 550 -16.34 20.41 -11.95
CA LEU A 550 -15.55 20.68 -13.16
C LEU A 550 -16.14 20.00 -14.40
N HIS A 551 -16.76 18.82 -14.26
CA HIS A 551 -17.49 18.17 -15.35
C HIS A 551 -18.78 18.93 -15.73
N MET A 552 -19.52 19.47 -14.75
CA MET A 552 -20.75 20.25 -14.97
C MET A 552 -20.51 21.60 -15.67
N ILE A 553 -19.29 22.13 -15.60
CA ILE A 553 -18.89 23.37 -16.25
C ILE A 553 -18.59 23.15 -17.76
N GLY A 554 -18.47 21.90 -18.21
CA GLY A 554 -18.15 21.52 -19.59
C GLY A 554 -19.20 20.66 -20.31
N ALA A 555 -20.47 20.68 -19.87
CA ALA A 555 -21.58 19.95 -20.50
C ALA A 555 -22.38 20.82 -21.48
#